data_AF-A0A1F4CLV4-F1
#
_entry.id   AF-A0A1F4CLV4-F1
#
_cell.length_a   1.000
_cell.length_b   1.000
_cell.length_c   1.000
_cell.angle_alpha   90.00
_cell.angle_beta   90.00
_cell.angle_gamma   90.00
#
_symmetry.space_group_name_H-M   'P 1'
#
loop_
_entity.id
_entity.type
_entity.pdbx_description
1 polymer ?
#
loop_
_entity_poly.entity_id
_entity_poly.type
_entity_poly.pdbx_seq_one_letter_code
_entity_poly.pdbx_strand_id
1 'polypeptide(L)' 'MNARYLSNNRGHMMYLRPEKHEVCTPELIRSVTWTASKAELRERLRALKEAGYSQFALNSGYKYPERLEEWAEVFEGV' A
#
# COMPACT_ATOMS: atom_id res chain seq x y z
N MET A 1 -15.42 7.30 20.20
CA MET A 1 -14.37 6.32 19.80
C MET A 1 -14.12 5.39 20.98
N ASN A 2 -14.13 4.05 20.80
CA ASN A 2 -14.07 3.11 21.93
C ASN A 2 -12.65 2.52 22.15
N ALA A 3 -12.44 1.85 23.29
CA ALA A 3 -11.15 1.25 23.65
C ALA A 3 -10.63 0.26 22.59
N ARG A 4 -11.53 -0.53 21.99
CA ARG A 4 -11.20 -1.49 20.91
C ARG A 4 -10.69 -0.80 19.65
N TYR A 5 -11.29 0.33 19.25
CA TYR A 5 -10.84 1.11 18.10
C TYR A 5 -9.42 1.64 18.35
N LEU A 6 -9.17 2.21 19.53
CA LEU A 6 -7.86 2.74 19.89
C LEU A 6 -6.79 1.65 19.94
N SER A 7 -7.13 0.47 20.47
CA SER A 7 -6.19 -0.66 20.50
C SER A 7 -5.88 -1.17 19.09
N ASN A 8 -6.88 -1.24 18.21
CA ASN A 8 -6.68 -1.69 16.82
C ASN A 8 -5.88 -0.69 15.98
N ASN A 9 -5.99 0.61 16.25
CA ASN A 9 -5.28 1.65 15.51
C ASN A 9 -3.92 2.00 16.13
N ARG A 10 -3.53 1.37 17.24
CA ARG A 10 -2.20 1.53 17.81
C ARG A 10 -1.16 1.03 16.81
N GLY A 11 -0.27 1.93 16.37
CA GLY A 11 0.76 1.59 15.37
C GLY A 11 0.25 1.46 13.94
N HIS A 12 -0.89 2.06 13.61
CA HIS A 12 -1.47 2.04 12.26
C HIS A 12 -0.43 2.48 11.22
N MET A 13 -0.22 1.64 10.20
CA MET A 13 0.79 1.81 9.14
C MET A 13 2.27 1.82 9.61
N MET A 14 2.55 1.48 10.87
CA MET A 14 3.91 1.48 11.43
C MET A 14 4.52 0.08 11.53
N TYR A 15 3.72 -0.93 11.88
CA TYR A 15 4.16 -2.32 12.00
C TYR A 15 2.98 -3.30 11.89
N LEU A 16 3.29 -4.54 11.53
CA LEU A 16 2.34 -5.65 11.62
C LEU A 16 2.42 -6.28 13.02
N ARG A 17 1.29 -6.29 13.74
CA ARG A 17 1.21 -6.92 15.07
C ARG A 17 1.52 -8.42 14.97
N PRO A 18 2.32 -9.02 15.86
CA PRO A 18 2.75 -10.43 15.75
C PRO A 18 1.61 -11.41 15.48
N GLU A 19 0.47 -11.25 16.16
CA GLU A 19 -0.71 -12.09 16.01
C GLU A 19 -1.43 -11.95 14.65
N LYS A 20 -0.99 -11.03 13.79
CA LYS A 20 -1.50 -10.83 12.43
C LYS A 20 -0.58 -11.43 11.35
N HIS A 21 0.59 -11.95 11.71
CA HIS A 21 1.55 -12.47 10.73
C HIS A 21 0.99 -13.67 9.97
N GLU A 22 0.37 -14.62 10.67
CA GLU A 22 -0.16 -15.86 10.07
C GLU A 22 -1.34 -15.62 9.11
N VAL A 23 -2.09 -14.52 9.30
CA VAL A 23 -3.23 -14.20 8.44
C VAL A 23 -2.85 -13.29 7.27
N CYS A 24 -1.67 -12.66 7.30
CA CYS A 24 -1.16 -11.83 6.21
C CYS A 24 -0.47 -12.67 5.14
N THR A 25 -1.26 -13.51 4.46
CA THR A 25 -0.75 -14.35 3.37
C THR A 25 -0.35 -13.51 2.14
N PRO A 26 0.52 -14.02 1.26
CA PRO A 26 0.88 -13.33 0.01
C PRO A 26 -0.34 -12.98 -0.85
N GLU A 27 -1.33 -13.87 -0.91
CA GLU A 27 -2.58 -13.66 -1.65
C GLU A 27 -3.38 -12.52 -1.05
N LEU A 28 -3.51 -12.48 0.28
CA LEU A 28 -4.19 -11.40 0.95
C LEU A 28 -3.47 -10.08 0.68
N ILE A 29 -2.16 -10.02 0.87
CA ILE A 29 -1.35 -8.82 0.60
C ILE A 29 -1.59 -8.33 -0.83
N ARG A 30 -1.42 -9.20 -1.83
CA ARG A 30 -1.63 -8.84 -3.25
C ARG A 30 -3.05 -8.33 -3.53
N SER A 31 -4.06 -8.81 -2.81
CA SER A 31 -5.46 -8.45 -3.00
C SER A 31 -5.88 -7.14 -2.34
N VAL A 32 -5.25 -6.75 -1.22
CA VAL A 32 -5.66 -5.58 -0.43
C VAL A 32 -4.61 -4.46 -0.39
N THR A 33 -3.46 -4.63 -1.03
CA THR A 33 -2.42 -3.61 -1.13
C THR A 33 -2.03 -3.33 -2.58
N TRP A 34 -1.21 -2.29 -2.77
CA TRP A 34 -0.53 -1.99 -4.02
C TRP A 34 0.87 -2.62 -4.09
N THR A 35 1.02 -3.85 -3.60
CA THR A 35 2.25 -4.63 -3.72
C THR A 35 2.21 -5.47 -5.00
N ALA A 36 3.04 -5.10 -5.98
CA ALA A 36 3.19 -5.80 -7.25
C ALA A 36 4.51 -5.37 -7.93
N SER A 37 4.84 -5.93 -9.09
CA SER A 37 5.95 -5.43 -9.91
C SER A 37 5.68 -4.01 -10.44
N LYS A 38 6.75 -3.25 -10.75
CA LYS A 38 6.60 -1.90 -11.32
C LYS A 38 5.73 -1.88 -12.59
N ALA A 39 5.85 -2.91 -13.43
CA ALA A 39 5.05 -3.04 -14.65
C ALA A 39 3.55 -3.20 -14.33
N GLU A 40 3.19 -4.13 -13.45
CA GLU A 40 1.79 -4.33 -13.02
C GLU A 40 1.21 -3.08 -12.34
N LEU A 41 2.01 -2.35 -11.53
CA LEU A 41 1.55 -1.12 -10.89
C LEU A 41 1.25 -0.02 -11.92
N ARG A 42 2.08 0.13 -12.95
CA ARG A 42 1.84 1.09 -14.04
C ARG A 42 0.56 0.77 -14.81
N GLU A 43 0.33 -0.50 -15.12
CA GLU A 43 -0.92 -0.94 -15.76
C GLU A 43 -2.15 -0.58 -14.92
N ARG A 44 -2.10 -0.84 -13.60
CA ARG A 44 -3.18 -0.47 -12.67
C ARG A 44 -3.41 1.04 -12.60
N LEU A 45 -2.34 1.84 -12.57
CA LEU A 45 -2.45 3.31 -12.55
C LEU A 45 -3.04 3.86 -13.85
N ARG A 46 -2.68 3.29 -15.01
CA ARG A 46 -3.30 3.65 -16.29
C ARG A 46 -4.78 3.29 -16.32
N ALA A 47 -5.16 2.13 -15.79
CA ALA A 47 -6.57 1.75 -15.66
C ALA A 47 -7.36 2.72 -14.76
N LEU A 48 -6.76 3.22 -13.66
CA LEU A 48 -7.38 4.28 -12.85
C LEU A 48 -7.57 5.57 -13.66
N LYS A 49 -6.56 5.98 -14.42
CA LYS A 49 -6.64 7.18 -15.28
C LYS A 49 -7.75 7.04 -16.34
N GLU A 50 -7.84 5.87 -16.99
CA GLU A 50 -8.90 5.55 -17.95
C GLU A 50 -10.30 5.55 -17.31
N ALA A 51 -10.39 5.13 -16.04
CA ALA A 51 -11.62 5.21 -15.25
C ALA A 51 -11.95 6.64 -14.76
N GLY A 52 -11.14 7.64 -15.10
CA GLY A 52 -11.40 9.06 -14.79
C GLY A 52 -10.84 9.55 -13.46
N TYR A 53 -10.03 8.75 -12.76
CA TYR A 53 -9.35 9.20 -11.55
C TYR A 53 -8.17 10.12 -11.91
N SER A 54 -8.07 11.25 -11.22
CA SER A 54 -7.04 12.27 -11.44
C SER A 54 -5.98 12.33 -10.35
N GLN A 55 -6.21 11.64 -9.23
CA GLN A 55 -5.32 11.63 -8.07
C GLN A 55 -5.12 10.22 -7.55
N PHE A 56 -3.88 9.90 -7.21
CA PHE A 56 -3.50 8.68 -6.53
C PHE A 56 -2.62 9.04 -5.33
N ALA A 57 -2.99 8.54 -4.14
CA ALA A 57 -2.27 8.78 -2.92
C ALA A 57 -1.90 7.44 -2.28
N LEU A 58 -0.70 7.36 -1.71
CA LEU A 58 -0.20 6.17 -1.05
C LEU A 58 0.50 6.54 0.25
N ASN A 59 0.57 5.57 1.15
CA ASN A 59 1.48 5.61 2.29
C ASN A 59 2.66 4.69 1.97
N SER A 60 3.87 5.25 1.91
CA SER A 60 5.09 4.48 1.62
C SER A 60 5.55 3.64 2.82
N GLY A 61 4.90 3.78 3.98
CA GLY A 61 5.20 3.02 5.19
C GLY A 61 6.28 3.67 6.05
N TYR A 62 6.33 3.24 7.30
CA TYR A 62 7.30 3.70 8.28
C TYR A 62 8.64 2.96 8.14
N LYS A 63 9.77 3.70 8.18
CA LYS A 63 11.17 3.22 8.12
C LYS A 63 11.73 2.76 6.77
N TYR A 64 11.04 3.02 5.67
CA TYR A 64 11.48 2.63 4.33
C TYR A 64 11.55 3.86 3.40
N PRO A 65 12.46 4.81 3.66
CA PRO A 65 12.58 6.02 2.84
C PRO A 65 12.80 5.71 1.37
N GLU A 66 13.55 4.65 1.05
CA GLU A 66 13.88 4.20 -0.32
C GLU A 66 12.64 3.90 -1.17
N ARG A 67 11.49 3.63 -0.54
CA ARG A 67 10.24 3.39 -1.25
C ARG A 67 9.74 4.65 -1.96
N LEU A 68 10.14 5.84 -1.50
CA LEU A 68 9.76 7.07 -2.18
C LEU A 68 10.35 7.09 -3.59
N GLU A 69 11.63 6.75 -3.72
CA GLU A 69 12.34 6.63 -5.00
C GLU A 69 11.75 5.48 -5.84
N GLU A 70 11.46 4.32 -5.24
CA GLU A 70 10.80 3.22 -5.96
C GLU A 70 9.44 3.61 -6.55
N TRP A 71 8.64 4.40 -5.82
CA TRP A 71 7.37 4.93 -6.30
C TRP A 71 7.55 6.01 -7.35
N ALA A 72 8.58 6.87 -7.24
CA ALA A 72 8.92 7.83 -8.28
C ALA A 72 9.20 7.11 -9.61
N GLU A 73 9.99 6.03 -9.58
CA GLU A 73 10.25 5.21 -10.76
C GLU A 73 8.96 4.59 -11.33
N VAL A 74 8.00 4.17 -10.50
CA VAL A 74 6.69 3.70 -10.99
C VAL A 74 5.98 4.81 -11.76
N PHE A 75 5.88 6.01 -11.19
CA PHE A 75 5.15 7.14 -11.76
C PHE A 75 5.76 7.70 -13.05
N GLU A 76 7.09 7.67 -13.21
CA GLU A 76 7.74 8.08 -14.46
C GLU A 76 7.26 7.28 -15.69
N GLY A 77 6.70 6.09 -15.49
CA GLY A 77 6.20 5.23 -16.56
C GLY A 77 4.69 5.29 -16.83
N VAL A 78 3.94 6.26 -16.28
CA VAL A 78 2.46 6.36 -16.36
C VAL A 78 1.99 7.65 -17.03
#